data_AF-A0AA96PX46-F1
#
_entry.id   AF-A0AA96PX46-F1
#
_cell.length_a   1.000
_cell.length_b   1.000
_cell.length_c   1.000
_cell.angle_alpha   90.00
_cell.angle_beta   90.00
_cell.angle_gamma   90.00
#
_symmetry.space_group_name_H-M   'P 1'
#
loop_
_entity.id
_entity.type
_entity.pdbx_description
1 polymer ?
#
loop_
_entity_poly.entity_id
_entity_poly.type
_entity_poly.pdbx_seq_one_letter_code
_entity_poly.pdbx_strand_id
1 'polypeptide(L)'
;MHFSDLKEVKRSRLVAAALAFLLCLFCIVRLYAMTFPYANTAKGLQQAVEDYVPSPDDTDATQGIAPDSPLRVIGSAVQGQFLYVAYAADNADHVHGILTMKRGINGKYRPMDASESPFPYTAGIWTGNLWTSGNADNKHFFLVGDNCQEIASVRLVFRVWTKENEEAKTAEKTFAITEPDFLWIFEGKSFAEELGLSTSETNGIFTDAVVLLDKNGNDVTDQYRDDNVNDSWGTSKSTAESFLIYVYIGIVAVVGIVVVKYFLRKEENA
;
A
#
# COMPACT_ATOMS: atom_id res chain seq x y z
N MET A 1 -33.61 -21.08 -18.98
CA MET A 1 -34.11 -20.49 -20.24
C MET A 1 -33.59 -21.37 -21.35
N HIS A 2 -34.46 -22.18 -21.96
CA HIS A 2 -34.03 -23.11 -23.01
C HIS A 2 -33.77 -22.30 -24.29
N PHE A 3 -32.76 -22.68 -25.08
CA PHE A 3 -32.44 -22.05 -26.37
C PHE A 3 -33.64 -22.01 -27.35
N SER A 4 -34.68 -22.80 -27.11
CA SER A 4 -35.95 -22.79 -27.85
C SER A 4 -36.71 -21.46 -27.75
N ASP A 5 -36.61 -20.73 -26.64
CA ASP A 5 -37.42 -19.52 -26.38
C ASP A 5 -36.90 -18.27 -27.11
N LEU A 6 -35.66 -18.30 -27.59
CA LEU A 6 -35.03 -17.20 -28.33
C LEU A 6 -35.52 -17.09 -29.78
N LYS A 7 -36.13 -18.15 -30.33
CA LYS A 7 -36.63 -18.17 -31.72
C LYS A 7 -37.87 -17.28 -31.94
N GLU A 8 -38.62 -16.96 -30.88
CA GLU A 8 -39.86 -16.20 -30.96
C GLU A 8 -39.68 -14.69 -30.75
N VAL A 9 -38.46 -14.23 -30.43
CA VAL A 9 -38.16 -12.81 -30.18
C VAL A 9 -37.73 -12.12 -31.48
N LYS A 10 -38.30 -10.95 -31.78
CA LYS A 10 -37.92 -10.11 -32.94
C LYS A 10 -36.41 -9.86 -32.94
N ARG A 11 -35.75 -10.03 -34.11
CA ARG A 11 -34.28 -9.87 -34.26
C ARG A 11 -33.76 -8.54 -33.71
N SER A 12 -34.49 -7.43 -33.90
CA SER A 12 -34.13 -6.11 -33.36
C SER A 12 -34.05 -6.09 -31.82
N ARG A 13 -34.94 -6.82 -31.14
CA ARG A 13 -34.95 -6.93 -29.67
C ARG A 13 -33.82 -7.82 -29.16
N LEU A 14 -33.47 -8.88 -29.90
CA LEU A 14 -32.29 -9.69 -29.60
C LEU A 14 -31.00 -8.86 -29.71
N VAL A 15 -30.87 -8.02 -30.74
CA VAL A 15 -29.74 -7.09 -30.89
C VAL A 15 -29.71 -6.07 -29.76
N ALA A 16 -30.85 -5.47 -29.41
CA ALA A 16 -30.94 -4.53 -28.30
C ALA A 16 -30.55 -5.15 -26.96
N ALA A 17 -31.01 -6.38 -26.67
CA ALA A 17 -30.63 -7.13 -25.48
C ALA A 17 -29.12 -7.42 -25.45
N ALA A 18 -28.52 -7.83 -26.58
CA ALA A 18 -27.09 -8.08 -26.69
C ALA A 18 -26.28 -6.80 -26.46
N LEU A 19 -26.68 -5.68 -27.06
CA LEU A 19 -26.02 -4.38 -26.86
C LEU A 19 -26.13 -3.90 -25.41
N ALA A 20 -27.30 -4.03 -24.78
CA ALA A 20 -27.49 -3.69 -23.37
C ALA A 20 -26.61 -4.55 -22.45
N PHE A 21 -26.48 -5.84 -22.74
CA PHE A 21 -25.58 -6.73 -22.01
C PHE A 21 -24.11 -6.33 -22.16
N LEU A 22 -23.66 -6.05 -23.39
CA LEU A 22 -22.29 -5.62 -23.65
C LEU A 22 -21.98 -4.27 -22.99
N LEU A 23 -22.93 -3.33 -23.00
CA LEU A 23 -22.79 -2.05 -22.32
C LEU A 23 -22.70 -2.24 -20.80
N CYS A 24 -23.52 -3.11 -20.22
CA CYS A 24 -23.45 -3.45 -18.80
C CYS A 24 -22.08 -4.03 -18.43
N LEU A 25 -21.58 -4.99 -19.20
CA LEU A 25 -20.27 -5.57 -19.00
C LEU A 25 -19.15 -4.53 -19.13
N PHE A 26 -19.24 -3.66 -20.13
CA PHE A 26 -18.31 -2.54 -20.31
C PHE A 26 -18.29 -1.62 -19.09
N CYS A 27 -19.46 -1.22 -18.57
CA CYS A 27 -19.55 -0.39 -17.37
C CYS A 27 -18.92 -1.07 -16.16
N ILE A 28 -19.19 -2.36 -15.92
CA ILE A 28 -18.60 -3.12 -14.81
C ILE A 28 -17.08 -3.17 -14.94
N VAL A 29 -16.56 -3.51 -16.13
CA VAL A 29 -15.11 -3.59 -16.37
C VAL A 29 -14.46 -2.21 -16.20
N ARG A 30 -15.09 -1.14 -16.69
CA ARG A 30 -14.57 0.22 -16.56
C ARG A 30 -14.57 0.69 -15.12
N LEU A 31 -15.65 0.48 -14.37
CA LEU A 31 -15.72 0.79 -12.94
C LEU A 31 -14.59 0.08 -12.19
N TYR A 32 -14.41 -1.21 -12.44
CA TYR A 32 -13.34 -1.98 -11.82
C TYR A 32 -11.94 -1.46 -12.19
N ALA A 33 -11.70 -1.16 -13.46
CA ALA A 33 -10.41 -0.67 -13.95
C ALA A 33 -10.05 0.72 -13.40
N MET A 34 -11.03 1.59 -13.14
CA MET A 34 -10.80 2.89 -12.50
C MET A 34 -10.45 2.74 -11.02
N THR A 35 -10.98 1.71 -10.35
CA THR A 35 -10.64 1.43 -8.95
C THR A 35 -9.26 0.82 -8.77
N PHE A 36 -8.81 0.00 -9.72
CA PHE A 36 -7.48 -0.62 -9.71
C PHE A 36 -6.65 -0.13 -10.91
N PRO A 37 -6.20 1.14 -10.93
CA PRO A 37 -5.57 1.73 -12.11
C PRO A 37 -4.07 1.43 -12.20
N TYR A 38 -3.40 1.23 -11.06
CA TYR A 38 -1.93 1.24 -10.96
C TYR A 38 -1.31 -0.12 -11.24
N ALA A 39 -0.30 -0.17 -12.11
CA ALA A 39 0.48 -1.36 -12.38
C ALA A 39 1.74 -1.39 -11.48
N ASN A 40 2.20 -2.59 -11.10
CA ASN A 40 3.48 -2.75 -10.41
C ASN A 40 4.66 -2.56 -11.38
N THR A 41 4.93 -1.31 -11.72
CA THR A 41 5.97 -0.83 -12.63
C THR A 41 6.43 0.52 -12.12
N ALA A 42 7.69 0.92 -12.34
CA ALA A 42 8.22 2.20 -11.83
C ALA A 42 7.26 3.39 -12.08
N LYS A 43 6.77 3.55 -13.32
CA LYS A 43 5.78 4.59 -13.66
C LYS A 43 4.47 4.45 -12.89
N GLY A 44 3.95 3.23 -12.77
CA GLY A 44 2.69 2.98 -12.06
C GLY A 44 2.78 3.20 -10.56
N LEU A 45 3.94 2.91 -9.95
CA LEU A 45 4.20 3.18 -8.53
C LEU A 45 4.35 4.68 -8.28
N GLN A 46 5.13 5.36 -9.11
CA GLN A 46 5.32 6.81 -9.03
C GLN A 46 3.97 7.52 -9.14
N GLN A 47 3.16 7.17 -10.14
CA GLN A 47 1.83 7.74 -10.31
C GLN A 47 0.92 7.45 -9.10
N ALA A 48 0.99 6.25 -8.51
CA ALA A 48 0.19 5.91 -7.33
C ALA A 48 0.56 6.76 -6.11
N VAL A 49 1.85 7.05 -5.93
CA VAL A 49 2.35 7.92 -4.86
C VAL A 49 1.89 9.36 -5.11
N GLU A 50 2.11 9.90 -6.30
CA GLU A 50 1.70 11.27 -6.67
C GLU A 50 0.17 11.49 -6.57
N ASP A 51 -0.62 10.53 -7.04
CA ASP A 51 -2.09 10.64 -7.06
C ASP A 51 -2.71 10.47 -5.66
N TYR A 52 -2.08 9.68 -4.77
CA TYR A 52 -2.67 9.30 -3.48
C TYR A 52 -2.08 10.01 -2.28
N VAL A 53 -0.77 10.27 -2.21
CA VAL A 53 -0.03 10.67 -0.99
C VAL A 53 -0.18 12.14 -0.58
N PRO A 54 -0.28 13.12 -1.49
CA PRO A 54 -0.48 14.49 -1.04
C PRO A 54 -1.82 14.69 -0.31
N SER A 55 -1.84 15.56 0.70
CA SER A 55 -3.07 16.01 1.34
C SER A 55 -3.78 17.04 0.44
N PRO A 56 -5.11 17.04 0.35
CA PRO A 56 -5.83 18.06 -0.41
C PRO A 56 -5.53 19.47 0.11
N ASP A 57 -5.48 20.46 -0.78
CA ASP A 57 -5.24 21.89 -0.44
C ASP A 57 -6.19 22.45 0.63
N ASP A 58 -7.38 21.84 0.79
CA ASP A 58 -8.46 22.28 1.68
C ASP A 58 -8.37 21.75 3.12
N THR A 59 -7.31 20.98 3.45
CA THR A 59 -7.08 20.61 4.85
C THR A 59 -6.24 21.68 5.52
N ASP A 60 -6.75 22.30 6.60
CA ASP A 60 -5.97 23.13 7.55
C ASP A 60 -4.85 22.34 8.27
N ALA A 61 -4.43 21.20 7.71
CA ALA A 61 -3.38 20.36 8.22
C ALA A 61 -2.04 21.10 8.07
N THR A 62 -1.48 21.50 9.20
CA THR A 62 -0.16 22.14 9.29
C THR A 62 1.00 21.16 9.06
N GLN A 63 0.71 19.88 8.89
CA GLN A 63 1.67 18.77 8.76
C GLN A 63 1.21 17.81 7.65
N GLY A 64 2.17 17.22 6.94
CA GLY A 64 1.93 16.30 5.84
C GLY A 64 2.64 16.74 4.55
N ILE A 65 2.28 16.09 3.44
CA ILE A 65 2.85 16.36 2.12
C ILE A 65 1.88 17.22 1.31
N ALA A 66 2.35 18.37 0.81
CA ALA A 66 1.56 19.27 -0.01
C ALA A 66 1.37 18.74 -1.44
N PRO A 67 0.30 19.13 -2.17
CA PRO A 67 0.04 18.66 -3.54
C PRO A 67 1.17 18.84 -4.56
N ASP A 68 2.00 19.85 -4.37
CA ASP A 68 3.13 20.20 -5.23
C ASP A 68 4.49 19.72 -4.70
N SER A 69 4.53 19.08 -3.52
CA SER A 69 5.75 18.46 -3.01
C SER A 69 6.27 17.40 -3.98
N PRO A 70 7.54 17.50 -4.44
CA PRO A 70 8.14 16.45 -5.25
C PRO A 70 8.19 15.15 -4.46
N LEU A 71 7.67 14.09 -5.06
CA LEU A 71 7.65 12.75 -4.48
C LEU A 71 8.52 11.81 -5.29
N ARG A 72 9.14 10.84 -4.62
CA ARG A 72 9.85 9.75 -5.29
C ARG A 72 9.62 8.42 -4.62
N VAL A 73 9.58 7.37 -5.43
CA VAL A 73 9.58 5.99 -4.96
C VAL A 73 11.01 5.57 -4.60
N ILE A 74 11.18 5.07 -3.38
CA ILE A 74 12.45 4.49 -2.88
C ILE A 74 12.53 3.01 -3.25
N GLY A 75 11.46 2.25 -2.95
CA GLY A 75 11.45 0.81 -3.11
C GLY A 75 10.05 0.23 -3.02
N SER A 76 9.89 -1.03 -3.41
CA SER A 76 8.60 -1.71 -3.33
C SER A 76 8.73 -3.19 -3.01
N ALA A 77 7.74 -3.75 -2.33
CA ALA A 77 7.69 -5.15 -1.97
C ALA A 77 6.25 -5.69 -1.98
N VAL A 78 6.08 -6.91 -2.48
CA VAL A 78 4.79 -7.60 -2.52
C VAL A 78 4.70 -8.59 -1.37
N GLN A 79 3.63 -8.52 -0.57
CA GLN A 79 3.29 -9.53 0.43
C GLN A 79 1.86 -10.02 0.22
N GLY A 80 1.71 -11.23 -0.30
CA GLY A 80 0.41 -11.80 -0.65
C GLY A 80 -0.37 -10.93 -1.64
N GLN A 81 -1.51 -10.39 -1.21
CA GLN A 81 -2.35 -9.50 -2.02
C GLN A 81 -1.98 -8.01 -1.91
N PHE A 82 -0.99 -7.67 -1.08
CA PHE A 82 -0.60 -6.30 -0.82
C PHE A 82 0.71 -5.95 -1.54
N LEU A 83 0.82 -4.72 -1.98
CA LEU A 83 2.03 -4.10 -2.50
C LEU A 83 2.31 -2.87 -1.65
N TYR A 84 3.48 -2.84 -1.05
CA TYR A 84 3.98 -1.73 -0.26
C TYR A 84 4.98 -0.95 -1.10
N VAL A 85 4.86 0.37 -1.07
CA VAL A 85 5.75 1.28 -1.78
C VAL A 85 6.30 2.26 -0.78
N ALA A 86 7.61 2.21 -0.56
CA ALA A 86 8.31 3.22 0.21
C ALA A 86 8.52 4.45 -0.66
N TYR A 87 8.24 5.63 -0.11
CA TYR A 87 8.42 6.89 -0.79
C TYR A 87 9.02 7.94 0.15
N ALA A 88 9.60 8.97 -0.46
CA ALA A 88 10.05 10.18 0.21
C ALA A 88 9.49 11.41 -0.50
N ALA A 89 9.19 12.44 0.28
CA ALA A 89 8.94 13.79 -0.19
C ALA A 89 10.22 14.62 -0.08
N ASP A 90 10.52 15.38 -1.12
CA ASP A 90 11.57 16.40 -1.10
C ASP A 90 10.98 17.67 -0.46
N ASN A 91 10.93 17.68 0.87
CA ASN A 91 10.43 18.80 1.67
C ASN A 91 11.32 19.02 2.91
N ALA A 92 11.02 20.07 3.68
CA ALA A 92 11.87 20.47 4.81
C ALA A 92 12.03 19.39 5.92
N ASP A 93 11.09 18.46 6.02
CA ASP A 93 11.09 17.39 7.02
C ASP A 93 11.56 16.03 6.45
N HIS A 94 12.00 16.00 5.18
CA HIS A 94 12.31 14.80 4.40
C HIS A 94 11.26 13.70 4.61
N VAL A 95 9.97 14.02 4.50
CA VAL A 95 8.90 13.10 4.94
C VAL A 95 8.98 11.76 4.20
N HIS A 96 9.02 10.67 4.96
CA HIS A 96 8.98 9.30 4.46
C HIS A 96 7.64 8.64 4.73
N GLY A 97 7.33 7.63 3.92
CA GLY A 97 6.08 6.92 4.05
C GLY A 97 6.05 5.56 3.38
N ILE A 98 5.08 4.75 3.80
CA ILE A 98 4.70 3.53 3.09
C ILE A 98 3.28 3.71 2.54
N LEU A 99 3.16 3.63 1.22
CA LEU A 99 1.88 3.48 0.54
C LEU A 99 1.51 1.99 0.49
N THR A 100 0.44 1.62 1.16
CA THR A 100 -0.14 0.27 1.10
C THR A 100 -1.17 0.20 -0.02
N MET A 101 -1.00 -0.76 -0.93
CA MET A 101 -1.94 -1.02 -2.01
C MET A 101 -2.44 -2.45 -2.01
N LYS A 102 -3.69 -2.65 -2.44
CA LYS A 102 -4.31 -3.97 -2.59
C LYS A 102 -4.44 -4.37 -4.05
N ARG A 103 -4.04 -5.60 -4.37
CA ARG A 103 -4.14 -6.19 -5.71
C ARG A 103 -5.59 -6.52 -6.07
N GLY A 104 -6.00 -6.15 -7.27
CA GLY A 104 -7.26 -6.51 -7.89
C GLY A 104 -7.12 -7.76 -8.78
N ILE A 105 -8.26 -8.30 -9.21
CA ILE A 105 -8.32 -9.47 -10.09
C ILE A 105 -7.75 -9.18 -11.49
N ASN A 106 -7.68 -7.90 -11.88
CA ASN A 106 -7.06 -7.44 -13.11
C ASN A 106 -5.52 -7.36 -13.00
N GLY A 107 -4.93 -7.78 -11.88
CA GLY A 107 -3.50 -7.75 -11.62
C GLY A 107 -2.93 -6.37 -11.27
N LYS A 108 -3.76 -5.32 -11.29
CA LYS A 108 -3.42 -3.95 -10.90
C LYS A 108 -3.74 -3.70 -9.44
N TYR A 109 -3.35 -2.54 -8.94
CA TYR A 109 -3.37 -2.18 -7.53
C TYR A 109 -4.23 -0.94 -7.30
N ARG A 110 -4.79 -0.85 -6.10
CA ARG A 110 -5.46 0.34 -5.59
C ARG A 110 -4.84 0.76 -4.25
N PRO A 111 -4.66 2.06 -3.98
CA PRO A 111 -4.28 2.57 -2.67
C PRO A 111 -5.29 2.19 -1.59
N MET A 112 -4.79 1.92 -0.39
CA MET A 112 -5.59 1.61 0.80
C MET A 112 -5.31 2.63 1.89
N ASP A 113 -4.04 2.87 2.15
CA ASP A 113 -3.54 3.77 3.18
C ASP A 113 -2.12 4.23 2.83
N ALA A 114 -1.72 5.35 3.42
CA ALA A 114 -0.37 5.85 3.38
C ALA A 114 0.04 6.35 4.77
N SER A 115 1.24 6.03 5.21
CA SER A 115 1.86 6.61 6.41
C SER A 115 2.79 7.75 6.03
N GLU A 116 2.91 8.75 6.89
CA GLU A 116 3.75 9.92 6.68
C GLU A 116 4.44 10.25 8.00
N SER A 117 5.77 10.30 8.00
CA SER A 117 6.55 10.72 9.16
C SER A 117 7.84 11.39 8.70
N PRO A 118 8.32 12.43 9.40
CA PRO A 118 9.61 13.03 9.14
C PRO A 118 10.74 12.01 9.22
N PHE A 119 11.78 12.24 8.42
CA PHE A 119 12.99 11.46 8.46
C PHE A 119 14.17 12.40 8.70
N PRO A 120 14.72 12.46 9.93
CA PRO A 120 15.72 13.46 10.30
C PRO A 120 17.13 13.13 9.77
N TYR A 121 17.21 12.54 8.58
CA TYR A 121 18.47 12.18 7.94
C TYR A 121 18.42 12.45 6.43
N THR A 122 19.55 12.88 5.87
CA THR A 122 19.74 13.09 4.43
C THR A 122 20.02 11.80 3.65
N ALA A 123 20.43 10.75 4.37
CA ALA A 123 20.51 9.37 3.91
C ALA A 123 20.44 8.43 5.12
N GLY A 124 19.93 7.22 4.95
CA GLY A 124 19.95 6.24 6.02
C GLY A 124 18.76 5.29 5.99
N ILE A 125 18.38 4.85 7.19
CA ILE A 125 17.47 3.72 7.37
C ILE A 125 16.25 4.17 8.15
N TRP A 126 15.09 4.09 7.51
CA TRP A 126 13.80 4.25 8.14
C TRP A 126 13.18 2.89 8.44
N THR A 127 12.64 2.72 9.65
CA THR A 127 12.10 1.43 10.10
C THR A 127 10.75 1.58 10.75
N GLY A 128 9.97 0.51 10.77
CA GLY A 128 8.70 0.53 11.44
C GLY A 128 7.93 -0.77 11.30
N ASN A 129 6.69 -0.73 11.76
CA ASN A 129 5.78 -1.86 11.68
C ASN A 129 4.67 -1.56 10.67
N LEU A 130 4.34 -2.55 9.85
CA LEU A 130 3.15 -2.55 9.01
C LEU A 130 2.07 -3.35 9.71
N TRP A 131 0.95 -2.67 9.97
CA TRP A 131 -0.23 -3.26 10.60
C TRP A 131 -1.29 -3.44 9.51
N THR A 132 -1.43 -4.64 8.98
CA THR A 132 -2.54 -4.89 8.05
C THR A 132 -3.86 -4.95 8.82
N SER A 133 -4.77 -4.03 8.50
CA SER A 133 -6.13 -4.02 9.06
C SER A 133 -6.81 -5.38 8.86
N GLY A 134 -7.35 -5.95 9.95
CA GLY A 134 -8.12 -7.19 9.94
C GLY A 134 -7.35 -8.48 10.23
N ASN A 135 -6.03 -8.43 10.46
CA ASN A 135 -5.29 -9.58 10.98
C ASN A 135 -4.22 -9.14 11.99
N ALA A 136 -4.58 -9.18 13.27
CA ALA A 136 -3.69 -8.83 14.38
C ALA A 136 -2.43 -9.72 14.46
N ASP A 137 -2.42 -10.87 13.77
CA ASP A 137 -1.28 -11.79 13.73
C ASP A 137 -0.28 -11.48 12.60
N ASN A 138 -0.70 -10.72 11.56
CA ASN A 138 0.17 -10.37 10.43
C ASN A 138 0.84 -9.01 10.68
N LYS A 139 1.79 -9.00 11.61
CA LYS A 139 2.66 -7.84 11.83
C LYS A 139 3.88 -8.03 10.96
N HIS A 140 4.16 -7.06 10.09
CA HIS A 140 5.43 -7.06 9.38
C HIS A 140 6.32 -5.96 9.93
N PHE A 141 7.62 -6.21 9.97
CA PHE A 141 8.61 -5.19 10.20
C PHE A 141 9.20 -4.78 8.85
N PHE A 142 9.46 -3.49 8.65
CA PHE A 142 10.11 -3.02 7.43
C PHE A 142 11.41 -2.28 7.71
N LEU A 143 12.29 -2.34 6.71
CA LEU A 143 13.54 -1.60 6.61
C LEU A 143 13.52 -0.86 5.27
N VAL A 144 13.47 0.46 5.29
CA VAL A 144 13.63 1.31 4.11
C VAL A 144 15.01 1.92 4.16
N GLY A 145 15.80 1.70 3.11
CA GLY A 145 17.05 2.42 2.92
C GLY A 145 16.86 3.48 1.86
N ASP A 146 17.29 4.68 2.19
CA ASP A 146 17.19 5.85 1.33
C ASP A 146 18.56 6.50 1.16
N ASN A 147 18.99 6.67 -0.08
CA ASN A 147 20.26 7.30 -0.46
C ASN A 147 21.50 6.65 0.22
N CYS A 148 21.46 5.33 0.48
CA CYS A 148 22.47 4.60 1.26
C CYS A 148 23.76 4.25 0.48
N GLN A 149 24.14 5.04 -0.51
CA GLN A 149 25.23 4.75 -1.46
C GLN A 149 26.60 4.61 -0.77
N GLU A 150 26.83 5.39 0.30
CA GLU A 150 28.08 5.40 1.06
C GLU A 150 28.00 4.59 2.36
N ILE A 151 26.84 4.01 2.67
CA ILE A 151 26.60 3.19 3.86
C ILE A 151 26.82 1.73 3.49
N ALA A 152 27.73 1.05 4.19
CA ALA A 152 28.07 -0.35 3.88
C ALA A 152 27.18 -1.35 4.62
N SER A 153 26.76 -1.00 5.84
CA SER A 153 25.86 -1.82 6.65
C SER A 153 25.10 -0.96 7.65
N VAL A 154 24.00 -1.49 8.17
CA VAL A 154 23.26 -0.91 9.28
C VAL A 154 23.18 -1.91 10.42
N ARG A 155 23.55 -1.48 11.62
CA ARG A 155 23.28 -2.22 12.85
C ARG A 155 22.03 -1.65 13.51
N LEU A 156 21.06 -2.52 13.73
CA LEU A 156 19.81 -2.20 14.41
C LEU A 156 19.78 -2.82 15.79
N VAL A 157 19.38 -2.02 16.78
CA VAL A 157 19.02 -2.47 18.13
C VAL A 157 17.51 -2.49 18.21
N PHE A 158 16.95 -3.66 18.45
CA PHE A 158 15.51 -3.89 18.53
C PHE A 158 15.05 -3.98 19.98
N ARG A 159 13.84 -3.47 20.22
CA ARG A 159 13.06 -3.70 21.42
C ARG A 159 11.78 -4.42 21.03
N VAL A 160 11.61 -5.63 21.57
CA VAL A 160 10.48 -6.50 21.22
C VAL A 160 9.60 -6.73 22.44
N TRP A 161 8.33 -6.38 22.28
CA TRP A 161 7.31 -6.60 23.31
C TRP A 161 6.61 -7.94 23.07
N THR A 162 6.57 -8.78 24.11
CA THR A 162 5.85 -10.07 24.10
C THR A 162 4.69 -9.99 25.07
N LYS A 163 3.55 -10.66 24.80
CA LYS A 163 2.41 -10.64 25.74
C LYS A 163 2.71 -11.25 27.12
N GLU A 164 3.71 -12.13 27.21
CA GLU A 164 4.04 -12.86 28.44
C GLU A 164 5.02 -12.12 29.37
N ASN A 165 5.72 -11.08 28.88
CA ASN A 165 6.69 -10.33 29.69
C ASN A 165 6.33 -8.85 29.71
N GLU A 166 6.31 -8.28 30.92
CA GLU A 166 6.21 -6.82 31.12
C GLU A 166 7.50 -6.11 30.68
N GLU A 167 8.64 -6.81 30.64
CA GLU A 167 9.92 -6.29 30.16
C GLU A 167 10.15 -6.64 28.69
N ALA A 168 10.47 -5.62 27.89
CA ALA A 168 10.81 -5.80 26.49
C ALA A 168 12.19 -6.46 26.34
N LYS A 169 12.30 -7.44 25.44
CA LYS A 169 13.58 -8.07 25.12
C LYS A 169 14.33 -7.24 24.09
N THR A 170 15.63 -7.09 24.28
CA THR A 170 16.52 -6.46 23.30
C THR A 170 17.20 -7.50 22.42
N ALA A 171 17.34 -7.19 21.14
CA ALA A 171 18.10 -7.98 20.18
C ALA A 171 18.86 -7.04 19.25
N GLU A 172 19.96 -7.51 18.67
CA GLU A 172 20.74 -6.72 17.71
C GLU A 172 20.96 -7.52 16.43
N LYS A 173 20.94 -6.81 15.30
CA LYS A 173 21.26 -7.41 14.01
C LYS A 173 21.91 -6.39 13.09
N THR A 174 22.91 -6.85 12.34
CA THR A 174 23.56 -6.06 11.30
C THR A 174 23.13 -6.55 9.94
N PHE A 175 22.75 -5.62 9.06
CA PHE A 175 22.36 -5.88 7.68
C PHE A 175 23.38 -5.25 6.74
N ALA A 176 23.87 -6.01 5.78
CA ALA A 176 24.71 -5.47 4.71
C ALA A 176 23.85 -4.68 3.73
N ILE A 177 24.26 -3.46 3.38
CA ILE A 177 23.57 -2.65 2.39
C ILE A 177 24.17 -2.96 1.02
N THR A 178 23.33 -3.47 0.12
CA THR A 178 23.76 -3.86 -1.24
C THR A 178 23.22 -2.92 -2.32
N GLU A 179 22.15 -2.18 -2.01
CA GLU A 179 21.47 -1.27 -2.91
C GLU A 179 21.32 0.08 -2.20
N PRO A 180 21.41 1.21 -2.93
CA PRO A 180 21.32 2.52 -2.33
C PRO A 180 19.90 2.84 -1.83
N ASP A 181 18.89 2.38 -2.56
CA ASP A 181 17.48 2.60 -2.25
C ASP A 181 16.77 1.24 -2.22
N PHE A 182 16.07 0.93 -1.13
CA PHE A 182 15.39 -0.36 -1.01
C PHE A 182 14.23 -0.32 -0.02
N LEU A 183 13.36 -1.32 -0.13
CA LEU A 183 12.35 -1.66 0.87
C LEU A 183 12.42 -3.17 1.15
N TRP A 184 12.79 -3.55 2.36
CA TRP A 184 12.71 -4.92 2.85
C TRP A 184 11.58 -5.05 3.85
N ILE A 185 10.85 -6.16 3.75
CA ILE A 185 9.71 -6.47 4.63
C ILE A 185 9.91 -7.86 5.18
N PHE A 186 9.81 -7.97 6.51
CA PHE A 186 10.00 -9.18 7.26
C PHE A 186 8.69 -9.55 7.96
N GLU A 187 8.30 -10.82 7.87
CA GLU A 187 7.16 -11.35 8.62
C GLU A 187 7.53 -11.40 10.11
N GLY A 188 6.70 -10.80 10.97
CA GLY A 188 7.08 -10.47 12.34
C GLY A 188 7.40 -11.67 13.21
N LYS A 189 6.70 -12.81 13.08
CA LYS A 189 7.00 -14.00 13.87
C LYS A 189 8.32 -14.62 13.42
N SER A 190 8.48 -14.88 12.13
CA SER A 190 9.72 -15.43 11.55
C SER A 190 10.92 -14.53 11.83
N PHE A 191 10.74 -13.21 11.76
CA PHE A 191 11.80 -12.25 12.06
C PHE A 191 12.16 -12.21 13.55
N ALA A 192 11.18 -12.30 14.45
CA ALA A 192 11.46 -12.44 15.87
C ALA A 192 12.24 -13.73 16.19
N GLU A 193 11.91 -14.85 15.54
CA GLU A 193 12.68 -16.10 15.69
C GLU A 193 14.11 -15.95 15.19
N GLU A 194 14.30 -15.25 14.07
CA GLU A 194 15.61 -14.97 13.51
C GLU A 194 16.46 -14.07 14.43
N LEU A 195 15.83 -13.20 15.20
CA LEU A 195 16.46 -12.42 16.27
C LEU A 195 16.72 -13.24 17.55
N GLY A 196 16.42 -14.53 17.56
CA GLY A 196 16.61 -15.43 18.72
C GLY A 196 15.56 -15.25 19.82
N LEU A 197 14.40 -14.68 19.50
CA LEU A 197 13.34 -14.38 20.46
C LEU A 197 12.21 -15.41 20.40
N SER A 198 11.62 -15.71 21.57
CA SER A 198 10.44 -16.57 21.69
C SER A 198 9.19 -15.87 21.14
N THR A 199 8.44 -16.54 20.26
CA THR A 199 7.32 -15.98 19.48
C THR A 199 5.96 -15.94 20.17
N SER A 200 5.90 -16.09 21.50
CA SER A 200 4.64 -15.96 22.24
C SER A 200 4.05 -14.56 22.03
N GLU A 201 3.07 -14.51 21.12
CA GLU A 201 2.35 -13.34 20.62
C GLU A 201 3.16 -12.03 20.63
N THR A 202 4.14 -11.92 19.72
CA THR A 202 4.90 -10.69 19.49
C THR A 202 3.94 -9.52 19.25
N ASN A 203 4.00 -8.50 20.12
CA ASN A 203 3.12 -7.34 20.04
C ASN A 203 3.60 -6.30 19.02
N GLY A 204 4.90 -6.28 18.72
CA GLY A 204 5.53 -5.47 17.69
C GLY A 204 7.05 -5.53 17.83
N ILE A 205 7.77 -5.21 16.74
CA ILE A 205 9.23 -5.13 16.73
C ILE A 205 9.57 -3.66 16.52
N PHE A 206 10.15 -3.02 17.52
CA PHE A 206 10.51 -1.62 17.46
C PHE A 206 12.02 -1.48 17.41
N THR A 207 12.49 -0.43 16.76
CA THR A 207 13.92 -0.11 16.70
C THR A 207 14.21 0.95 17.76
N ASP A 208 15.12 0.64 18.68
CA ASP A 208 15.62 1.59 19.68
C ASP A 208 16.76 2.44 19.12
N ALA A 209 17.60 1.85 18.28
CA ALA A 209 18.74 2.53 17.67
C ALA A 209 19.01 2.03 16.26
N VAL A 210 19.35 2.98 15.39
CA VAL A 210 19.82 2.76 14.02
C VAL A 210 21.25 3.26 13.96
N VAL A 211 22.20 2.39 13.69
CA VAL A 211 23.63 2.74 13.58
C VAL A 211 24.10 2.46 12.16
N LEU A 212 24.43 3.51 11.42
CA LEU A 212 24.92 3.45 10.05
C LEU A 212 26.43 3.23 10.06
N LEU A 213 26.91 2.23 9.32
CA LEU A 213 28.31 1.83 9.33
C LEU A 213 28.95 2.00 7.95
N ASP A 214 30.14 2.61 7.90
CA ASP A 214 30.96 2.69 6.69
C ASP A 214 31.62 1.33 6.34
N LYS A 215 32.39 1.29 5.24
CA LYS A 215 33.12 0.09 4.79
C LYS A 215 34.18 -0.41 5.77
N ASN A 216 34.62 0.43 6.71
CA ASN A 216 35.58 0.10 7.75
C ASN A 216 34.89 -0.32 9.06
N GLY A 217 33.55 -0.25 9.12
CA GLY A 217 32.76 -0.53 10.32
C GLY A 217 32.70 0.64 11.30
N ASN A 218 33.06 1.86 10.89
CA ASN A 218 32.91 3.05 11.74
C ASN A 218 31.46 3.53 11.72
N ASP A 219 31.00 4.04 12.85
CA ASP A 219 29.71 4.72 12.96
C ASP A 219 29.74 6.06 12.22
N VAL A 220 28.84 6.21 11.25
CA VAL A 220 28.69 7.41 10.42
C VAL A 220 27.29 8.01 10.54
N THR A 221 26.50 7.60 11.54
CA THR A 221 25.09 8.00 11.70
C THR A 221 24.92 9.52 11.78
N ASP A 222 25.72 10.18 12.62
CA ASP A 222 25.65 11.63 12.85
C ASP A 222 26.02 12.45 11.61
N GLN A 223 26.73 11.87 10.64
CA GLN A 223 27.11 12.57 9.40
C GLN A 223 25.89 12.87 8.51
N TYR A 224 24.84 12.08 8.66
CA TYR A 224 23.62 12.20 7.86
C TYR A 224 22.48 12.91 8.59
N ARG A 225 22.61 13.14 9.91
CA ARG A 225 21.57 13.78 10.73
C ARG A 225 21.31 15.21 10.24
N ASP A 226 20.04 15.54 10.07
CA ASP A 226 19.59 16.92 9.81
C ASP A 226 18.84 17.44 11.04
N ASP A 227 19.49 18.30 11.81
CA ASP A 227 18.94 18.87 13.05
C ASP A 227 17.81 19.88 12.81
N ASN A 228 17.56 20.27 11.56
CA ASN A 228 16.47 21.19 11.22
C ASN A 228 15.12 20.47 11.05
N VAL A 229 15.13 19.14 10.96
CA VAL A 229 13.92 18.33 10.78
C VAL A 229 13.17 18.19 12.10
N ASN A 230 11.86 18.49 12.08
CA ASN A 230 11.00 18.28 13.24
C ASN A 230 10.44 16.85 13.25
N ASP A 231 11.11 15.91 13.92
CA ASP A 231 10.74 14.48 13.97
C ASP A 231 9.64 14.11 14.98
N SER A 232 8.91 15.10 15.52
CA SER A 232 7.92 14.89 16.58
C SER A 232 6.53 14.48 16.11
N TRP A 233 6.33 14.24 14.81
CA TRP A 233 5.01 13.93 14.26
C TRP A 233 4.99 12.70 13.36
N GLY A 234 3.80 12.14 13.22
CA GLY A 234 3.51 11.07 12.29
C GLY A 234 2.02 11.02 12.06
N THR A 235 1.61 10.88 10.80
CA THR A 235 0.21 10.76 10.42
C THR A 235 0.02 9.58 9.47
N SER A 236 -1.23 9.21 9.29
CA SER A 236 -1.61 8.25 8.28
C SER A 236 -2.96 8.64 7.73
N LYS A 237 -3.17 8.30 6.46
CA LYS A 237 -4.46 8.43 5.81
C LYS A 237 -4.91 7.10 5.28
N SER A 238 -6.21 6.88 5.29
CA SER A 238 -6.82 5.62 4.87
C SER A 238 -8.11 5.85 4.09
N THR A 239 -8.35 4.99 3.11
CA THR A 239 -9.56 5.02 2.30
C THR A 239 -10.68 4.23 2.98
N ALA A 240 -11.62 4.94 3.60
CA ALA A 240 -12.66 4.36 4.45
C ALA A 240 -13.74 3.53 3.71
N GLU A 241 -13.97 3.72 2.40
CA GLU A 241 -15.14 3.12 1.72
C GLU A 241 -14.79 2.18 0.56
N SER A 242 -14.07 1.11 0.89
CA SER A 242 -13.66 0.08 -0.08
C SER A 242 -14.79 -0.81 -0.62
N PHE A 243 -15.94 -0.89 0.08
CA PHE A 243 -17.05 -1.79 -0.29
C PHE A 243 -17.99 -1.18 -1.34
N LEU A 244 -18.05 0.15 -1.41
CA LEU A 244 -19.00 0.91 -2.22
C LEU A 244 -18.87 0.60 -3.71
N ILE A 245 -17.64 0.37 -4.19
CA ILE A 245 -17.40 -0.04 -5.58
C ILE A 245 -18.10 -1.36 -5.93
N TYR A 246 -18.04 -2.35 -5.03
CA TYR A 246 -18.68 -3.64 -5.27
C TYR A 246 -20.21 -3.51 -5.21
N VAL A 247 -20.72 -2.58 -4.41
CA VAL A 247 -22.14 -2.20 -4.43
C VAL A 247 -22.51 -1.59 -5.78
N TYR A 248 -21.74 -0.64 -6.30
CA TYR A 248 -22.02 -0.04 -7.60
C TYR A 248 -21.95 -1.05 -8.74
N ILE A 249 -20.96 -1.95 -8.74
CA ILE A 249 -20.91 -3.07 -9.69
C ILE A 249 -22.16 -3.94 -9.57
N GLY A 250 -22.61 -4.25 -8.36
CA GLY A 250 -23.84 -5.00 -8.11
C GLY A 250 -25.08 -4.29 -8.65
N ILE A 251 -25.22 -2.98 -8.42
CA ILE A 251 -26.33 -2.16 -8.93
C ILE A 251 -26.34 -2.19 -10.46
N VAL A 252 -25.19 -1.95 -11.11
CA VAL A 252 -25.07 -1.99 -12.57
C VAL A 252 -25.47 -3.36 -13.12
N ALA A 253 -25.03 -4.45 -12.47
CA ALA A 253 -25.40 -5.80 -12.87
C ALA A 253 -26.92 -6.05 -12.76
N VAL A 254 -27.55 -5.65 -11.65
CA VAL A 254 -29.01 -5.82 -11.44
C VAL A 254 -29.79 -5.02 -12.48
N VAL A 255 -29.45 -3.75 -12.69
CA VAL A 255 -30.11 -2.89 -13.69
C VAL A 255 -29.92 -3.49 -15.09
N GLY A 256 -28.71 -3.93 -15.43
CA GLY A 256 -28.43 -4.60 -16.70
C GLY A 256 -29.29 -5.83 -16.93
N ILE A 257 -29.46 -6.69 -15.92
CA ILE A 257 -30.33 -7.87 -15.99
C ILE A 257 -31.79 -7.46 -16.24
N VAL A 258 -32.30 -6.44 -15.55
CA VAL A 258 -33.67 -5.94 -15.73
C VAL A 258 -33.88 -5.44 -17.15
N VAL A 259 -32.94 -4.64 -17.68
CA VAL A 259 -33.01 -4.09 -19.05
C VAL A 259 -32.92 -5.20 -20.10
N VAL A 260 -32.02 -6.17 -19.94
CA VAL A 260 -31.92 -7.33 -20.85
C VAL A 260 -33.22 -8.13 -20.83
N LYS A 261 -33.78 -8.40 -19.64
CA LYS A 261 -35.06 -9.10 -19.52
C LYS A 261 -36.21 -8.33 -20.16
N TYR A 262 -36.23 -7.01 -20.05
CA TYR A 262 -37.23 -6.16 -20.70
C TYR A 262 -37.20 -6.35 -22.23
N PHE A 263 -36.02 -6.28 -22.85
CA PHE A 263 -35.91 -6.50 -24.30
C PHE A 263 -36.26 -7.93 -24.72
N LEU A 264 -36.03 -8.93 -23.88
CA LEU A 264 -36.34 -10.33 -24.16
C LEU A 264 -37.79 -10.75 -23.82
N ARG A 265 -38.61 -9.89 -23.19
CA ARG A 265 -39.99 -10.23 -22.80
C ARG A 265 -40.87 -10.51 -24.02
N LYS A 266 -41.47 -11.71 -24.11
CA LYS A 266 -42.43 -12.04 -25.18
C LYS A 266 -43.60 -11.04 -25.15
N GLU A 267 -44.05 -10.58 -26.32
CA GLU A 267 -45.33 -9.86 -26.40
C GLU A 267 -46.41 -10.87 -25.99
N GLU A 268 -47.08 -10.64 -24.86
CA GLU A 268 -48.43 -11.20 -24.68
C GLU A 268 -49.28 -10.47 -25.70
N ASN A 269 -49.77 -11.20 -26.70
CA ASN A 269 -50.66 -10.68 -27.72
C ASN A 269 -51.82 -9.94 -27.03
N ALA A 270 -51.92 -8.63 -27.27
CA ALA A 270 -53.16 -7.88 -27.08
C ALA A 270 -54.11 -8.17 -28.26
#